data_AF-F2D4G5-F1
#
_entry.id   AF-F2D4G5-F1
#
_cell.length_a   1.000
_cell.length_b   1.000
_cell.length_c   1.000
_cell.angle_alpha   90.00
_cell.angle_beta   90.00
_cell.angle_gamma   90.00
#
_symmetry.space_group_name_H-M   'P 1'
#
loop_
_entity.id
_entity.type
_entity.pdbx_description
1 polymer ?
#
loop_
_entity_poly.entity_id
_entity_poly.type
_entity_poly.pdbx_seq_one_letter_code
_entity_poly.pdbx_strand_id
1 'polypeptide(L)'
;MQAVAGIRRGLTIDPAGEEEAPAQRFGRLVRESPVVIFARRGCYMAHVMKSLLAAVGAHATVIELEGPAEELAAVEAGGHAAVPALFVGGAPVGGLEGLMGLHLSGLLVPRLREVGALRA
;
A
#
# COMPACT_ATOMS: atom_id res chain seq x y z
N MET A 1 -20.95 14.12 -12.47
CA MET A 1 -19.64 14.34 -13.14
C MET A 1 -18.54 14.29 -12.09
N GLN A 2 -18.15 13.08 -11.65
CA GLN A 2 -16.84 12.78 -11.07
C GLN A 2 -16.58 11.30 -11.37
N ALA A 3 -15.60 11.06 -12.24
CA ALA A 3 -15.15 9.71 -12.55
C ALA A 3 -14.42 9.17 -11.32
N VAL A 4 -14.97 8.12 -10.73
CA VAL A 4 -14.30 7.33 -9.70
C VAL A 4 -13.07 6.72 -10.34
N ALA A 5 -11.89 7.17 -9.92
CA ALA A 5 -10.62 6.66 -10.40
C ALA A 5 -10.52 5.16 -10.08
N GLY A 6 -10.72 4.36 -11.13
CA GLY A 6 -10.44 2.93 -11.29
C GLY A 6 -10.16 2.12 -10.03
N ILE A 7 -11.21 1.52 -9.48
CA ILE A 7 -11.09 0.29 -8.68
C ILE A 7 -10.66 -0.80 -9.67
N ARG A 8 -9.36 -1.07 -9.77
CA ARG A 8 -8.88 -2.21 -10.56
C ARG A 8 -9.12 -3.48 -9.75
N ARG A 9 -10.25 -4.15 -10.00
CA ARG A 9 -10.34 -5.60 -9.80
C ARG A 9 -9.23 -6.24 -10.63
N GLY A 10 -8.38 -7.03 -9.99
CA GLY A 10 -7.46 -7.94 -10.66
C GLY A 10 -6.28 -7.26 -11.33
N LEU A 11 -5.11 -7.38 -10.73
CA LEU A 11 -3.82 -7.24 -11.42
C LEU A 11 -3.21 -8.62 -11.70
N THR A 12 -4.04 -9.60 -12.08
CA THR A 12 -3.59 -10.92 -12.55
C THR A 12 -3.87 -11.05 -14.04
N ILE A 13 -2.86 -10.72 -14.84
CA ILE A 13 -2.67 -11.32 -16.17
C ILE A 13 -1.63 -12.43 -15.99
N ASP A 14 -1.97 -13.44 -15.18
CA ASP A 14 -1.22 -14.68 -15.09
C ASP A 14 -2.02 -15.77 -15.83
N PRO A 15 -1.42 -16.52 -16.77
CA PRO A 15 -2.09 -17.61 -17.45
C PRO A 15 -2.26 -18.78 -16.48
N ALA A 16 -3.50 -19.21 -16.30
CA ALA A 16 -3.90 -20.52 -15.78
C ALA A 16 -3.30 -20.99 -14.44
N GLY A 17 -4.10 -20.90 -13.38
CA GLY A 17 -4.44 -22.10 -12.61
C GLY A 17 -3.66 -22.43 -11.34
N GLU A 18 -2.84 -21.53 -10.79
CA GLU A 18 -2.28 -21.71 -9.44
C GLU A 18 -2.84 -20.63 -8.49
N GLU A 19 -3.47 -21.05 -7.39
CA GLU A 19 -3.80 -20.15 -6.28
C GLU A 19 -2.50 -19.69 -5.62
N GLU A 20 -1.94 -18.59 -6.11
CA GLU A 20 -0.77 -17.97 -5.53
C GLU A 20 -1.04 -17.59 -4.06
N ALA A 21 -0.20 -18.10 -3.15
CA ALA A 21 -0.33 -17.82 -1.73
C ALA A 21 -0.29 -16.30 -1.46
N PRO A 22 -1.11 -15.76 -0.54
CA PRO A 22 -1.19 -14.31 -0.28
C PRO A 22 0.16 -13.65 -0.03
N ALA A 23 1.06 -14.32 0.68
CA ALA A 23 2.42 -13.81 0.95
C ALA A 23 3.24 -13.59 -0.34
N GLN A 24 3.17 -14.50 -1.31
CA GLN A 24 3.88 -14.36 -2.59
C GLN A 24 3.29 -13.21 -3.41
N ARG A 25 1.95 -13.15 -3.46
CA ARG A 25 1.21 -12.06 -4.11
C ARG A 25 1.57 -10.70 -3.53
N PHE A 26 1.59 -10.58 -2.20
CA PHE A 26 1.93 -9.33 -1.51
C PHE A 26 3.38 -8.95 -1.71
N GLY A 27 4.31 -9.91 -1.63
CA GLY A 27 5.71 -9.68 -1.93
C GLY A 27 5.93 -9.14 -3.36
N ARG A 28 5.19 -9.67 -4.35
CA ARG A 28 5.21 -9.15 -5.71
C ARG A 28 4.67 -7.70 -5.77
N LEU A 29 3.48 -7.46 -5.21
CA LEU A 29 2.86 -6.13 -5.23
C LEU A 29 3.74 -5.06 -4.57
N VAL A 30 4.41 -5.39 -3.46
CA VAL A 30 5.34 -4.50 -2.75
C VAL A 30 6.58 -4.18 -3.59
N ARG A 31 7.05 -5.12 -4.42
CA ARG A 31 8.20 -4.91 -5.31
C ARG A 31 7.84 -4.13 -6.57
N GLU A 32 6.65 -4.33 -7.11
CA GLU A 32 6.23 -3.75 -8.40
C GLU A 32 5.61 -2.36 -8.27
N SER A 33 5.10 -2.02 -7.08
CA SER A 33 4.48 -0.72 -6.82
C SER A 33 5.37 0.14 -5.91
N PRO A 34 5.62 1.41 -6.27
CA PRO A 34 6.47 2.28 -5.46
C PRO A 34 5.83 2.65 -4.12
N VAL A 35 4.50 2.64 -4.02
CA VAL A 35 3.75 2.87 -2.78
C VAL A 35 2.53 1.95 -2.71
N VAL A 36 2.44 1.13 -1.67
CA VAL A 36 1.35 0.18 -1.44
C VAL A 36 0.77 0.34 -0.04
N ILE A 37 -0.55 0.28 0.07
CA ILE A 37 -1.28 0.18 1.33
C ILE A 37 -2.10 -1.10 1.30
N PHE A 38 -1.86 -2.02 2.22
CA PHE A 38 -2.75 -3.15 2.48
C PHE A 38 -3.74 -2.76 3.57
N ALA A 39 -5.02 -3.01 3.37
CA ALA A 39 -6.05 -2.62 4.34
C ALA A 39 -7.30 -3.48 4.24
N ARG A 40 -8.06 -3.56 5.33
CA ARG A 40 -9.45 -4.05 5.27
C ARG A 40 -10.30 -3.16 4.38
N ARG A 41 -11.24 -3.78 3.67
CA ARG A 41 -12.25 -3.06 2.91
C ARG A 41 -12.99 -2.05 3.81
N GLY A 42 -13.10 -0.81 3.36
CA GLY A 42 -13.75 0.27 4.14
C GLY A 42 -12.94 0.81 5.34
N CYS A 43 -11.66 0.48 5.47
CA CYS A 43 -10.82 1.01 6.54
C CYS A 43 -10.65 2.54 6.44
N TYR A 44 -11.21 3.28 7.40
CA TYR A 44 -11.11 4.75 7.42
C TYR A 44 -9.67 5.25 7.52
N MET A 45 -8.78 4.52 8.20
CA MET A 45 -7.37 4.90 8.31
C MET A 45 -6.63 4.76 6.98
N ALA A 46 -6.95 3.75 6.16
CA ALA A 46 -6.39 3.63 4.81
C ALA A 46 -6.80 4.82 3.93
N HIS A 47 -8.03 5.33 4.09
CA HIS A 47 -8.47 6.54 3.40
C HIS A 47 -7.67 7.78 3.84
N VAL A 48 -7.39 7.92 5.13
CA VAL A 48 -6.56 9.03 5.65
C VAL A 48 -5.14 8.95 5.08
N MET A 49 -4.52 7.78 5.13
CA MET A 49 -3.16 7.56 4.61
C MET A 49 -3.08 7.85 3.11
N LYS A 50 -4.05 7.35 2.32
CA LYS A 50 -4.15 7.63 0.89
C LYS A 50 -4.30 9.13 0.62
N SER A 51 -5.10 9.83 1.41
CA SER A 51 -5.33 11.27 1.27
C SER A 51 -4.08 12.08 1.57
N LEU A 52 -3.32 11.73 2.62
CA LEU A 52 -2.05 12.36 2.96
C LEU A 52 -1.03 12.18 1.83
N LEU A 53 -0.86 10.93 1.36
CA LEU A 53 0.06 10.64 0.24
C LEU A 53 -0.32 11.42 -1.02
N ALA A 54 -1.62 11.52 -1.33
CA ALA A 54 -2.10 12.34 -2.44
C ALA A 54 -1.81 13.83 -2.24
N ALA A 55 -1.98 14.35 -1.02
CA ALA A 55 -1.71 15.76 -0.70
C ALA A 55 -0.23 16.14 -0.88
N VAL A 56 0.70 15.20 -0.66
CA VAL A 56 2.14 15.41 -0.93
C VAL A 56 2.55 15.04 -2.36
N GLY A 57 1.58 14.72 -3.23
CA GLY A 57 1.82 14.47 -4.65
C GLY A 57 2.12 13.02 -5.02
N ALA A 58 1.93 12.05 -4.12
CA ALA A 58 2.14 10.63 -4.39
C ALA A 58 0.83 9.88 -4.70
N HIS A 59 0.91 8.86 -5.56
CA HIS A 59 -0.18 7.90 -5.76
C HIS A 59 0.12 6.61 -4.99
N ALA A 60 -0.83 6.16 -4.17
CA ALA A 60 -0.74 4.89 -3.44
C ALA A 60 -1.69 3.85 -4.04
N THR A 61 -1.18 2.64 -4.28
CA THR A 61 -2.01 1.48 -4.62
C THR A 61 -2.59 0.91 -3.32
N VAL A 62 -3.93 0.86 -3.21
CA VAL A 62 -4.60 0.24 -2.05
C VAL A 62 -5.04 -1.16 -2.42
N ILE A 63 -4.61 -2.15 -1.65
CA ILE A 63 -4.98 -3.55 -1.80
C ILE A 63 -5.92 -3.91 -0.65
N GLU A 64 -7.16 -4.23 -1.00
CA GLU A 64 -8.14 -4.71 -0.04
C GLU A 64 -7.86 -6.17 0.32
N LEU A 65 -7.86 -6.45 1.62
CA LEU A 65 -7.59 -7.78 2.17
C LEU A 65 -8.90 -8.52 2.44
N GLU A 66 -8.94 -9.78 2.05
CA GLU A 66 -10.11 -10.66 2.21
C GLU A 66 -9.91 -11.58 3.43
N GLY A 67 -10.12 -11.02 4.62
CA GLY A 67 -10.17 -11.75 5.88
C GLY A 67 -8.83 -11.96 6.59
N PRO A 68 -8.83 -12.70 7.72
CA PRO A 68 -7.71 -12.72 8.66
C PRO A 68 -6.40 -13.30 8.12
N ALA A 69 -6.47 -14.27 7.20
CA ALA A 69 -5.29 -14.89 6.62
C ALA A 69 -4.48 -13.90 5.76
N GLU A 70 -5.16 -13.05 5.01
CA GLU A 70 -4.52 -11.99 4.23
C GLU A 70 -4.02 -10.85 5.11
N GLU A 71 -4.74 -10.52 6.19
CA GLU A 71 -4.26 -9.57 7.20
C GLU A 71 -2.94 -10.02 7.83
N LEU A 72 -2.84 -11.30 8.21
CA LEU A 72 -1.61 -11.86 8.75
C LEU A 72 -0.47 -11.80 7.73
N ALA A 73 -0.70 -12.22 6.49
CA ALA A 73 0.34 -12.19 5.45
C ALA A 73 0.82 -10.75 5.14
N ALA A 74 -0.07 -9.76 5.16
CA ALA A 74 0.31 -8.35 4.96
C ALA A 74 1.14 -7.80 6.13
N VAL A 75 0.78 -8.19 7.36
CA VAL A 75 1.50 -7.87 8.60
C VAL A 75 2.90 -8.49 8.59
N GLU A 76 3.02 -9.77 8.23
CA GLU A 76 4.29 -10.50 8.14
C GLU A 76 5.21 -9.91 7.08
N ALA A 77 4.68 -9.54 5.92
CA ALA A 77 5.44 -8.84 4.89
C ALA A 77 6.00 -7.50 5.39
N GLY A 78 5.29 -6.84 6.31
CA GLY A 78 5.61 -5.49 6.79
C GLY A 78 6.32 -5.42 8.13
N GLY A 79 6.49 -6.56 8.82
CA GLY A 79 6.96 -6.60 10.20
C GLY A 79 6.13 -5.72 11.15
N HIS A 80 4.84 -5.50 10.86
CA HIS A 80 4.01 -4.51 11.55
C HIS A 80 2.81 -5.15 12.22
N ALA A 81 2.47 -4.75 13.44
CA ALA A 81 1.49 -5.45 14.26
C ALA A 81 0.02 -5.37 13.77
N ALA A 82 -0.31 -4.50 12.82
CA ALA A 82 -1.69 -4.28 12.38
C ALA A 82 -1.80 -3.68 10.97
N VAL A 83 -2.99 -3.83 10.38
CA VAL A 83 -3.42 -3.14 9.15
C VAL A 83 -4.20 -1.85 9.49
N PRO A 84 -4.11 -0.78 8.69
CA PRO A 84 -3.45 -0.70 7.38
C PRO A 84 -1.92 -0.74 7.47
N ALA A 85 -1.28 -1.37 6.48
CA ALA A 85 0.18 -1.47 6.36
C ALA A 85 0.69 -0.79 5.09
N LEU A 86 1.56 0.20 5.24
CA LEU A 86 2.18 0.99 4.18
C LEU A 86 3.59 0.50 3.85
N PHE A 87 3.88 0.44 2.56
CA PHE A 87 5.19 0.16 2.00
C PHE A 87 5.58 1.26 1.02
N VAL A 88 6.86 1.67 1.05
CA VAL A 88 7.43 2.69 0.15
C VAL A 88 8.76 2.18 -0.42
N GLY A 89 8.79 1.98 -1.74
CA GLY A 89 9.93 1.41 -2.46
C GLY A 89 10.33 0.03 -1.93
N GLY A 90 9.34 -0.83 -1.66
CA GLY A 90 9.58 -2.16 -1.12
C GLY A 90 9.81 -2.25 0.39
N ALA A 91 10.10 -1.13 1.06
CA ALA A 91 10.39 -1.12 2.50
C ALA A 91 9.12 -0.86 3.34
N PRO A 92 8.94 -1.55 4.47
CA PRO A 92 7.82 -1.31 5.36
C PRO A 92 7.96 0.04 6.08
N VAL A 93 6.89 0.82 6.04
CA VAL A 93 6.72 2.05 6.83
C VAL A 93 5.79 1.81 8.02
N GLY A 94 4.82 0.89 7.85
CA GLY A 94 3.89 0.52 8.90
C GLY A 94 2.52 1.18 8.78
N GLY A 95 1.90 1.48 9.91
CA GLY A 95 0.57 2.09 9.96
C GLY A 95 0.55 3.60 9.71
N LEU A 96 -0.52 4.24 10.18
CA LEU A 96 -0.64 5.69 10.15
C LEU A 96 0.47 6.36 10.96
N GLU A 97 0.86 5.77 12.08
CA GLU A 97 1.91 6.27 12.98
C GLU A 97 3.26 6.37 12.25
N GLY A 98 3.63 5.33 11.48
CA GLY A 98 4.86 5.32 10.69
C GLY A 98 4.84 6.39 9.58
N LEU A 99 3.70 6.52 8.89
CA LEU A 99 3.51 7.58 7.88
C LEU A 99 3.62 8.98 8.49
N MET A 100 2.97 9.20 9.63
CA MET A 100 3.01 10.47 10.35
C MET A 100 4.41 10.77 10.87
N GLY A 101 5.14 9.78 11.38
CA GLY A 101 6.54 9.92 11.78
C GLY A 101 7.44 10.38 10.61
N LEU A 102 7.31 9.77 9.43
CA LEU A 102 8.02 10.20 8.23
C LEU A 102 7.62 11.61 7.76
N HIS A 103 6.33 11.95 7.85
CA HIS A 103 5.83 13.25 7.42
C HIS A 103 6.33 14.37 8.35
N LEU A 104 6.19 14.20 9.65
CA LEU A 104 6.57 15.19 10.67
C LEU A 104 8.08 15.36 10.78
N SER A 105 8.86 14.33 10.47
CA SER A 105 10.33 14.42 10.36
C SER A 105 10.82 15.07 9.06
N GLY A 106 9.92 15.40 8.13
CA GLY A 106 10.28 15.97 6.83
C GLY A 106 10.91 14.98 5.84
N LEU A 107 10.95 13.68 6.17
CA LEU A 107 11.61 12.65 5.37
C LEU A 107 10.68 12.00 4.33
N LEU A 108 9.36 12.18 4.46
CA LEU A 108 8.39 11.56 3.54
C LEU A 108 8.62 11.97 2.08
N VAL A 109 8.70 13.26 1.78
CA VAL A 109 8.86 13.75 0.40
C VAL A 109 10.20 13.33 -0.21
N PRO A 110 11.35 13.47 0.48
CA PRO A 110 12.62 12.89 0.02
C PRO A 110 12.51 11.40 -0.30
N ARG A 111 11.92 10.62 0.61
CA ARG A 111 11.77 9.17 0.42
C ARG A 111 10.91 8.82 -0.80
N LEU A 112 9.82 9.55 -1.02
CA LEU A 112 8.95 9.37 -2.19
C LEU A 112 9.66 9.75 -3.50
N ARG A 113 10.56 10.74 -3.49
CA ARG A 113 11.39 11.07 -4.67
C ARG A 113 12.36 9.97 -5.03
N GLU A 114 13.05 9.40 -4.03
CA GLU A 114 14.02 8.32 -4.24
C GLU A 114 13.42 7.13 -4.98
N VAL A 115 12.15 6.83 -4.70
CA VAL A 115 11.43 5.69 -5.28
C VAL A 115 10.59 6.07 -6.50
N GLY A 116 10.70 7.31 -6.98
CA GLY A 116 9.95 7.80 -8.15
C GLY A 116 8.43 7.86 -7.95
N ALA A 117 7.96 8.06 -6.71
CA ALA A 117 6.53 8.03 -6.37
C ALA A 117 5.80 9.38 -6.47
N LEU A 118 6.52 10.49 -6.70
CA LEU A 118 5.90 11.80 -6.86
C LEU A 118 5.42 12.01 -8.30
N ARG A 119 4.24 12.60 -8.46
CA ARG A 119 3.74 13.06 -9.74
C ARG A 119 4.62 14.23 -10.24
N ALA A 120 5.03 14.15 -11.50
CA ALA A 120 5.70 15.23 -12.22
C ALA A 120 4.73 16.39 -12.52
#